data_AF-A0A1Y2AQN9-F1
#
_entry.id   AF-A0A1Y2AQN9-F1
#
_cell.length_a   1.000
_cell.length_b   1.000
_cell.length_c   1.000
_cell.angle_alpha   90.00
_cell.angle_beta   90.00
_cell.angle_gamma   90.00
#
_symmetry.space_group_name_H-M   'P 1'
#
loop_
_entity.id
_entity.type
_entity.pdbx_description
1 polymer ?
#
loop_
_entity_poly.entity_id
_entity_poly.type
_entity_poly.pdbx_seq_one_letter_code
_entity_poly.pdbx_strand_id
1 'polypeptide(L)'
;MAVHIATKAGSICFGLWGLMHIILPISVFNDFRTKGLLEVLRYLSGGKKNPTASVAAPEKPSQKEFTSALLKTFICNVGGAAIVSIAIAYKLWTEADLFLFGLELIITGFTEWTFIYFMCNQGIIDMKGELVVNIVLWIAGAILTSIGLYLQYIG
;
A
#
# COMPACT_ATOMS: atom_id res chain seq x y z
N MET A 1 -26.64 -16.69 4.16
CA MET A 1 -26.94 -15.79 3.03
C MET A 1 -25.70 -15.78 2.13
N ALA A 2 -25.84 -15.88 0.82
CA ALA A 2 -24.68 -15.79 -0.08
C ALA A 2 -24.16 -14.34 -0.13
N VAL A 3 -22.85 -14.14 -0.05
CA VAL A 3 -22.22 -12.82 -0.17
C VAL A 3 -22.46 -12.24 -1.57
N HIS A 4 -22.90 -10.98 -1.63
CA HIS A 4 -23.19 -10.28 -2.88
C HIS A 4 -21.95 -10.19 -3.80
N ILE A 5 -22.17 -10.30 -5.11
CA ILE A 5 -21.07 -10.35 -6.09
C ILE A 5 -20.19 -9.09 -6.08
N ALA A 6 -20.78 -7.93 -5.82
CA ALA A 6 -20.03 -6.67 -5.69
C ALA A 6 -19.09 -6.68 -4.47
N THR A 7 -19.52 -7.25 -3.33
CA THR A 7 -18.67 -7.45 -2.14
C THR A 7 -17.50 -8.37 -2.47
N LYS A 8 -17.76 -9.46 -3.21
CA LYS A 8 -16.72 -10.36 -3.70
C LYS A 8 -15.72 -9.66 -4.61
N ALA A 9 -16.19 -8.88 -5.59
CA ALA A 9 -15.33 -8.10 -6.47
C ALA A 9 -14.47 -7.10 -5.70
N GLY A 10 -15.07 -6.35 -4.75
CA GLY A 10 -14.33 -5.42 -3.90
C GLY A 10 -13.30 -6.11 -3.01
N SER A 11 -13.63 -7.28 -2.46
CA SER A 11 -12.66 -8.08 -1.69
C SER A 11 -11.49 -8.59 -2.53
N ILE A 12 -11.69 -8.92 -3.81
CA ILE A 12 -10.58 -9.22 -4.73
C ILE A 12 -9.69 -8.00 -4.90
N CYS A 13 -10.27 -6.81 -5.07
CA CYS A 13 -9.50 -5.57 -5.19
C CYS A 13 -8.63 -5.30 -3.94
N PHE A 14 -9.18 -5.45 -2.73
CA PHE A 14 -8.41 -5.34 -1.49
C PHE A 14 -7.35 -6.45 -1.36
N GLY A 15 -7.68 -7.69 -1.71
CA GLY A 15 -6.71 -8.79 -1.71
C GLY A 15 -5.54 -8.56 -2.66
N LEU A 16 -5.81 -8.03 -3.87
CA LEU A 16 -4.78 -7.65 -4.83
C LEU A 16 -3.97 -6.44 -4.36
N TRP A 17 -4.62 -5.43 -3.75
CA TRP A 17 -3.94 -4.30 -3.12
C TRP A 17 -2.97 -4.80 -2.04
N GLY A 18 -3.42 -5.68 -1.15
CA GLY A 18 -2.58 -6.29 -0.12
C GLY A 18 -1.45 -7.12 -0.73
N LEU A 19 -1.71 -7.91 -1.77
CA LEU A 19 -0.67 -8.70 -2.42
C LEU A 19 0.45 -7.81 -3.00
N MET A 20 0.09 -6.70 -3.66
CA MET A 20 1.08 -5.73 -4.15
C MET A 20 1.89 -5.12 -3.01
N HIS A 21 1.26 -4.81 -1.88
CA HIS A 21 1.93 -4.28 -0.68
C HIS A 21 2.71 -5.33 0.12
N ILE A 22 2.69 -6.62 -0.26
CA ILE A 22 3.65 -7.62 0.22
C ILE A 22 4.84 -7.74 -0.74
N ILE A 23 4.55 -7.78 -2.05
CA ILE A 23 5.57 -7.94 -3.10
C ILE A 23 6.55 -6.76 -3.10
N LEU A 24 6.04 -5.53 -2.99
CA LEU A 24 6.86 -4.33 -2.96
C LEU A 24 7.90 -4.35 -1.82
N PRO A 25 7.52 -4.60 -0.55
CA PRO A 25 8.49 -4.84 0.52
C PRO A 25 9.56 -5.87 0.22
N ILE A 26 9.17 -7.05 -0.30
CA ILE A 26 10.12 -8.12 -0.62
C ILE A 26 11.13 -7.63 -1.66
N SER A 27 10.66 -6.94 -2.70
CA SER A 27 11.54 -6.36 -3.74
C SER A 27 12.51 -5.34 -3.13
N VAL A 28 12.03 -4.44 -2.27
CA VAL A 28 12.89 -3.42 -1.66
C VAL A 28 13.89 -4.03 -0.67
N PHE A 29 13.51 -5.07 0.09
CA PHE A 29 14.45 -5.83 0.93
C PHE A 29 15.51 -6.52 0.09
N ASN A 30 15.15 -7.09 -1.05
CA ASN A 30 16.11 -7.66 -1.97
C ASN A 30 17.06 -6.59 -2.52
N ASP A 31 16.57 -5.40 -2.87
CA ASP A 31 17.40 -4.29 -3.31
C ASP A 31 18.34 -3.78 -2.20
N PHE A 32 17.90 -3.72 -0.95
CA PHE A 32 18.79 -3.45 0.18
C PHE A 32 19.96 -4.44 0.26
N ARG A 33 19.71 -5.73 -0.01
CA ARG A 33 20.73 -6.79 0.05
C ARG A 33 21.66 -6.81 -1.16
N THR A 34 21.12 -6.54 -2.34
CA THR A 34 21.84 -6.76 -3.61
C THR A 34 22.39 -5.47 -4.22
N LYS A 35 21.75 -4.32 -3.99
CA LYS A 35 22.09 -3.03 -4.60
C LYS A 35 22.42 -1.93 -3.59
N GLY A 36 21.99 -2.09 -2.34
CA GLY A 36 22.29 -1.19 -1.23
C GLY A 36 21.34 0.01 -1.10
N LEU A 37 21.58 0.85 -0.09
CA LEU A 37 20.68 1.95 0.31
C LEU A 37 20.42 2.97 -0.80
N LEU A 38 21.44 3.33 -1.60
CA LEU A 38 21.30 4.35 -2.65
C LEU A 38 20.24 3.95 -3.67
N GLU A 39 20.21 2.68 -4.06
CA GLU A 39 19.27 2.22 -5.07
C GLU A 39 17.84 2.17 -4.54
N VAL A 40 17.66 1.83 -3.26
CA VAL A 40 16.35 1.93 -2.60
C VAL A 40 15.88 3.39 -2.53
N LEU A 41 16.77 4.33 -2.20
CA LEU A 41 16.44 5.76 -2.19
C LEU A 41 16.06 6.25 -3.60
N ARG A 42 16.75 5.79 -4.64
CA ARG A 42 16.41 6.12 -6.03
C ARG A 42 15.07 5.53 -6.44
N TYR A 43 14.76 4.31 -6.00
CA TYR A 43 13.43 3.74 -6.18
C TYR A 43 12.35 4.60 -5.52
N LEU A 44 12.61 5.16 -4.34
CA LEU A 44 11.72 6.08 -3.62
C LEU A 44 11.94 7.55 -3.98
N SER A 45 12.20 7.85 -5.26
CA SER A 45 12.42 9.20 -5.77
C SER A 45 11.78 9.41 -7.15
N GLY A 46 12.05 10.56 -7.77
CA GLY A 46 11.62 10.90 -9.13
C GLY A 46 10.84 12.21 -9.17
N GLY A 47 10.20 12.56 -8.07
CA GLY A 47 9.38 13.78 -7.99
C GLY A 47 10.19 15.05 -8.21
N LYS A 48 9.49 16.13 -8.60
CA LYS A 48 10.10 17.44 -8.90
C LYS A 48 11.00 18.00 -7.79
N LYS A 49 10.72 17.69 -6.52
CA LYS A 49 11.52 18.13 -5.37
C LYS A 49 12.62 17.14 -4.97
N ASN A 50 12.60 15.92 -5.51
CA ASN A 50 13.64 14.91 -5.30
C ASN A 50 13.91 14.11 -6.60
N PRO A 51 14.46 14.76 -7.64
CA PRO A 51 14.79 14.08 -8.89
C PRO A 51 15.77 12.93 -8.65
N THR A 52 15.57 11.80 -9.33
CA THR A 52 16.42 10.60 -9.15
C THR A 52 17.91 10.86 -9.37
N ALA A 53 18.26 11.75 -10.30
CA ALA A 53 19.64 12.13 -10.59
C ALA A 53 20.33 12.88 -9.43
N SER A 54 19.56 13.56 -8.56
CA SER A 54 20.07 14.27 -7.38
C SER A 54 20.09 13.42 -6.10
N VAL A 55 19.56 12.19 -6.15
CA VAL A 55 19.52 11.32 -4.97
C VAL A 55 20.91 10.81 -4.64
N ALA A 56 21.32 11.05 -3.40
CA ALA A 56 22.54 10.52 -2.81
C ALA A 56 22.24 9.80 -1.49
N ALA A 57 23.05 8.79 -1.17
CA ALA A 57 23.00 8.16 0.15
C ALA A 57 23.77 9.02 1.15
N PRO A 58 23.39 9.04 2.45
CA PRO A 58 24.14 9.76 3.46
C PRO A 58 25.60 9.28 3.53
N GLU A 59 26.54 10.22 3.65
CA GLU A 59 27.98 9.92 3.71
C GLU A 59 28.40 9.40 5.08
N LYS A 60 27.80 9.93 6.15
CA LYS A 60 28.14 9.54 7.53
C LYS A 60 27.56 8.16 7.86
N PRO A 61 28.36 7.22 8.40
CA PRO A 61 27.89 5.87 8.74
C PRO A 61 26.63 5.84 9.61
N SER A 62 26.56 6.69 10.65
CA SER A 62 25.40 6.77 11.54
C SER A 62 24.13 7.23 10.83
N GLN A 63 24.22 8.18 9.90
CA GLN A 63 23.09 8.65 9.11
C GLN A 63 22.64 7.58 8.10
N LYS A 64 23.59 6.85 7.52
CA LYS A 64 23.31 5.74 6.61
C LYS A 64 22.54 4.61 7.31
N GLU A 65 22.98 4.26 8.52
CA GLU A 65 22.32 3.24 9.35
C GLU A 65 20.93 3.69 9.78
N PHE A 66 20.80 4.91 10.31
CA PHE A 66 19.51 5.49 10.69
C PHE A 66 18.51 5.53 9.53
N THR A 67 18.94 6.00 8.36
CA THR A 67 18.10 6.08 7.15
C THR A 67 17.68 4.68 6.68
N SER A 68 18.62 3.72 6.70
CA SER A 68 18.33 2.33 6.36
C SER A 68 17.31 1.71 7.31
N ALA A 69 17.44 1.95 8.61
CA ALA A 69 16.50 1.47 9.62
C ALA A 69 15.11 2.07 9.41
N LEU A 70 15.00 3.39 9.25
CA LEU A 70 13.72 4.07 8.99
C LEU A 70 13.00 3.51 7.76
N LEU A 71 13.73 3.33 6.65
CA LEU A 71 13.14 2.79 5.42
C LEU A 71 12.67 1.35 5.61
N LYS A 72 13.47 0.49 6.24
CA LYS A 72 13.06 -0.89 6.52
C LYS A 72 11.82 -0.93 7.42
N THR A 73 11.74 -0.07 8.45
CA THR A 73 10.55 0.04 9.30
C THR A 73 9.33 0.51 8.51
N PHE A 74 9.48 1.54 7.68
CA PHE A 74 8.40 2.00 6.79
C PHE A 74 7.88 0.86 5.91
N ILE A 75 8.77 0.13 5.26
CA ILE A 75 8.44 -0.99 4.38
C ILE A 75 7.76 -2.14 5.16
N CYS A 76 8.22 -2.45 6.37
CA CYS A 76 7.57 -3.42 7.24
C CYS A 76 6.15 -2.99 7.63
N ASN A 77 5.94 -1.71 7.94
CA ASN A 77 4.61 -1.20 8.29
C ASN A 77 3.63 -1.32 7.12
N VAL A 78 4.11 -1.00 5.90
CA VAL A 78 3.34 -1.20 4.67
C VAL A 78 2.99 -2.69 4.48
N GLY A 79 3.96 -3.58 4.61
CA GLY A 79 3.72 -5.03 4.53
C GLY A 79 2.80 -5.57 5.64
N GLY A 80 2.84 -4.99 6.83
CA GLY A 80 1.94 -5.34 7.93
C GLY A 80 0.49 -4.98 7.62
N ALA A 81 0.24 -3.78 7.12
CA ALA A 81 -1.10 -3.36 6.65
C ALA A 81 -1.61 -4.27 5.52
N ALA A 82 -0.71 -4.72 4.64
CA ALA A 82 -1.02 -5.63 3.55
C ALA A 82 -1.52 -7.01 4.01
N ILE A 83 -0.89 -7.58 5.04
CA ILE A 83 -1.32 -8.87 5.63
C ILE A 83 -2.72 -8.73 6.24
N VAL A 84 -2.97 -7.62 6.94
CA VAL A 84 -4.31 -7.34 7.52
C VAL A 84 -5.35 -7.20 6.41
N SER A 85 -5.03 -6.47 5.34
CA SER A 85 -5.91 -6.31 4.18
C SER A 85 -6.27 -7.64 3.52
N ILE A 86 -5.31 -8.54 3.34
CA ILE A 86 -5.58 -9.88 2.79
C ILE A 86 -6.49 -10.70 3.73
N ALA A 87 -6.25 -10.64 5.03
CA ALA A 87 -7.08 -11.35 6.02
C ALA A 87 -8.52 -10.82 6.03
N ILE A 88 -8.69 -9.50 5.99
CA ILE A 88 -10.01 -8.87 5.93
C ILE A 88 -10.69 -9.13 4.58
N ALA A 89 -9.96 -9.04 3.46
CA ALA A 89 -10.47 -9.38 2.14
C ALA A 89 -11.04 -10.82 2.11
N TYR A 90 -10.34 -11.78 2.70
CA TYR A 90 -10.87 -13.14 2.84
C TYR A 90 -12.17 -13.18 3.65
N LYS A 91 -12.24 -12.47 4.78
CA LYS A 91 -13.46 -12.39 5.59
C LYS A 91 -14.61 -11.69 4.87
N LEU A 92 -14.34 -10.63 4.11
CA LEU A 92 -15.34 -9.95 3.28
C LEU A 92 -15.87 -10.88 2.18
N TRP A 93 -15.00 -11.70 1.60
CA TRP A 93 -15.37 -12.69 0.59
C TRP A 93 -16.31 -13.77 1.12
N THR A 94 -16.15 -14.17 2.40
CA THR A 94 -16.92 -15.26 3.03
C THR A 94 -18.14 -14.78 3.81
N GLU A 95 -18.09 -13.61 4.46
CA GLU A 95 -19.06 -13.22 5.49
C GLU A 95 -19.72 -11.85 5.28
N ALA A 96 -19.25 -10.99 4.36
CA ALA A 96 -19.82 -9.66 4.10
C ALA A 96 -20.01 -8.80 5.36
N ASP A 97 -18.97 -8.67 6.17
CA ASP A 97 -19.01 -7.97 7.46
C ASP A 97 -18.70 -6.46 7.32
N LEU A 98 -19.68 -5.62 7.70
CA LEU A 98 -19.57 -4.16 7.64
C LEU A 98 -18.50 -3.60 8.59
N PHE A 99 -18.33 -4.19 9.78
CA PHE A 99 -17.32 -3.74 10.73
C PHE A 99 -15.92 -4.03 10.19
N LEU A 100 -15.70 -5.24 9.64
CA LEU A 100 -14.43 -5.58 9.01
C LEU A 100 -14.14 -4.69 7.81
N PHE A 101 -15.16 -4.33 7.01
CA PHE A 101 -14.99 -3.35 5.95
C PHE A 101 -14.59 -1.96 6.47
N GLY A 102 -15.19 -1.49 7.57
CA GLY A 102 -14.79 -0.24 8.21
C GLY A 102 -13.33 -0.26 8.67
N LEU A 103 -12.89 -1.37 9.29
CA LEU A 103 -11.50 -1.57 9.66
C LEU A 103 -10.56 -1.57 8.45
N GLU A 104 -10.97 -2.23 7.35
CA GLU A 104 -10.21 -2.25 6.10
C GLU A 104 -9.95 -0.83 5.60
N LEU A 105 -11.01 -0.02 5.48
CA LEU A 105 -10.92 1.36 5.01
C LEU A 105 -10.02 2.22 5.91
N ILE A 106 -10.11 2.05 7.23
CA ILE A 106 -9.26 2.79 8.17
C ILE A 106 -7.79 2.40 7.98
N ILE A 107 -7.48 1.10 8.09
CA ILE A 107 -6.09 0.62 8.09
C ILE A 107 -5.40 0.90 6.76
N THR A 108 -6.03 0.51 5.67
CA THR A 108 -5.47 0.66 4.32
C THR A 108 -5.55 2.12 3.86
N GLY A 109 -6.64 2.83 4.16
CA GLY A 109 -6.80 4.24 3.83
C GLY A 109 -5.76 5.11 4.53
N PHE A 110 -5.51 4.93 5.84
CA PHE A 110 -4.45 5.69 6.52
C PHE A 110 -3.08 5.45 5.87
N THR A 111 -2.78 4.21 5.49
CA THR A 111 -1.51 3.85 4.83
C THR A 111 -1.39 4.54 3.47
N GLU A 112 -2.41 4.42 2.63
CA GLU A 112 -2.44 4.94 1.26
C GLU A 112 -2.42 6.48 1.23
N TRP A 113 -3.32 7.13 1.99
CA TRP A 113 -3.45 8.59 2.00
C TRP A 113 -2.24 9.27 2.62
N THR A 114 -1.65 8.69 3.66
CA THR A 114 -0.41 9.22 4.26
C THR A 114 0.73 9.18 3.24
N PHE A 115 0.90 8.06 2.53
CA PHE A 115 1.91 7.95 1.50
C PHE A 115 1.69 8.96 0.36
N ILE A 116 0.48 9.03 -0.19
CA ILE A 116 0.13 9.98 -1.25
C ILE A 116 0.40 11.41 -0.80
N TYR A 117 -0.02 11.78 0.40
CA TYR A 117 0.13 13.14 0.90
C TYR A 117 1.60 13.52 1.09
N PHE A 118 2.38 12.70 1.82
CA PHE A 118 3.76 13.05 2.17
C PHE A 118 4.78 12.81 1.06
N MET A 119 4.55 11.83 0.18
CA MET A 119 5.52 11.45 -0.84
C MET A 119 5.15 12.02 -2.21
N CYS A 120 3.90 11.85 -2.64
CA CYS A 120 3.50 12.14 -4.01
C CYS A 120 3.05 13.60 -4.16
N ASN A 121 2.12 14.05 -3.32
CA ASN A 121 1.60 15.41 -3.34
C ASN A 121 2.68 16.45 -2.98
N GLN A 122 3.63 16.10 -2.11
CA GLN A 122 4.78 16.95 -1.84
C GLN A 122 5.82 16.97 -2.96
N GLY A 123 5.67 16.14 -4.00
CA GLY A 123 6.59 16.06 -5.14
C GLY A 123 7.93 15.40 -4.82
N ILE A 124 7.96 14.52 -3.82
CA ILE A 124 9.16 13.73 -3.45
C ILE A 124 9.29 12.50 -4.37
N ILE A 125 8.18 11.84 -4.67
CA ILE A 125 8.11 10.65 -5.52
C ILE A 125 7.21 10.95 -6.72
N ASP A 126 7.58 10.40 -7.88
CA ASP A 126 6.74 10.41 -9.08
C ASP A 126 5.67 9.32 -9.02
N MET A 127 4.53 9.60 -9.63
CA MET A 127 3.41 8.66 -9.68
C MET A 127 3.68 7.54 -10.71
N LYS A 128 4.40 6.52 -10.26
CA LYS A 128 4.75 5.32 -11.04
C LYS A 128 3.53 4.44 -11.29
N GLY A 129 3.58 3.62 -12.34
CA GLY A 129 2.48 2.72 -12.70
C GLY A 129 2.03 1.81 -11.55
N GLU A 130 2.97 1.30 -10.76
CA GLU A 130 2.69 0.48 -9.56
C GLU A 130 1.87 1.24 -8.50
N LEU A 131 2.17 2.53 -8.27
CA LEU A 131 1.43 3.38 -7.33
C LEU A 131 0.03 3.70 -7.87
N VAL A 132 -0.10 3.97 -9.17
CA VAL A 132 -1.40 4.19 -9.81
C VAL A 132 -2.29 2.96 -9.67
N VAL A 133 -1.74 1.77 -9.95
CA VAL A 133 -2.49 0.51 -9.82
C VAL A 133 -2.94 0.27 -8.39
N ASN A 134 -2.08 0.54 -7.40
CA ASN A 134 -2.46 0.45 -5.98
C ASN A 134 -3.65 1.35 -5.63
N ILE A 135 -3.59 2.62 -6.03
CA ILE A 135 -4.68 3.58 -5.78
C ILE A 135 -5.98 3.10 -6.44
N VAL A 136 -5.90 2.62 -7.69
CA VAL A 136 -7.07 2.11 -8.42
C VAL A 136 -7.68 0.89 -7.73
N LEU A 137 -6.86 -0.07 -7.31
CA LEU A 137 -7.32 -1.25 -6.58
C LEU A 137 -7.99 -0.86 -5.26
N TRP A 138 -7.39 0.06 -4.51
CA TRP A 138 -7.95 0.53 -3.25
C TRP A 138 -9.32 1.21 -3.45
N ILE A 139 -9.40 2.16 -4.38
CA ILE A 139 -10.65 2.89 -4.68
C ILE A 139 -11.73 1.92 -5.18
N ALA A 140 -11.38 1.01 -6.08
CA ALA A 140 -12.32 -0.01 -6.58
C ALA A 140 -12.81 -0.91 -5.44
N GLY A 141 -11.91 -1.35 -4.56
CA GLY A 141 -12.26 -2.14 -3.37
C GLY A 141 -13.23 -1.40 -2.45
N ALA A 142 -12.95 -0.13 -2.16
CA ALA A 142 -13.79 0.72 -1.32
C ALA A 142 -15.19 0.91 -1.91
N ILE A 143 -15.30 1.22 -3.21
CA ILE A 143 -16.58 1.47 -3.87
C ILE A 143 -17.39 0.18 -4.02
N LEU A 144 -16.80 -0.88 -4.60
CA LEU A 144 -17.50 -2.13 -4.88
C LEU A 144 -17.98 -2.82 -3.61
N THR A 145 -17.14 -2.84 -2.57
CA THR A 145 -17.52 -3.41 -1.26
C THR A 145 -18.65 -2.61 -0.63
N SER A 146 -18.61 -1.27 -0.67
CA SER A 146 -19.70 -0.43 -0.15
C SER A 146 -21.03 -0.72 -0.84
N ILE A 147 -21.03 -0.82 -2.18
CA ILE A 147 -22.22 -1.15 -2.97
C ILE A 147 -22.74 -2.54 -2.60
N GLY A 148 -21.86 -3.53 -2.53
CA GLY A 148 -22.23 -4.91 -2.24
C GLY A 148 -22.79 -5.08 -0.83
N LEU A 149 -22.18 -4.46 0.18
CA LEU A 149 -22.69 -4.48 1.55
C LEU A 149 -24.03 -3.77 1.65
N TYR A 150 -24.17 -2.58 1.04
CA TYR A 150 -25.46 -1.87 1.02
C TYR A 150 -26.56 -2.76 0.46
N LEU A 151 -26.40 -3.27 -0.77
CA LEU A 151 -27.39 -4.14 -1.42
C LEU A 151 -27.70 -5.42 -0.64
N GLN A 152 -26.75 -5.92 0.15
CA GLN A 152 -26.94 -7.12 0.96
C GLN A 152 -27.72 -6.88 2.26
N TYR A 153 -27.73 -5.66 2.80
CA TYR A 153 -28.47 -5.33 4.02
C TYR A 153 -29.85 -4.72 3.76
N ILE A 154 -30.09 -4.15 2.58
CA ILE A 154 -31.39 -3.57 2.20
C ILE A 154 -32.21 -4.46 1.25
N GLY A 155 -31.61 -5.47 0.62
CA GLY A 155 -32.29 -6.46 -0.23
C GLY A 155 -32.66 -7.73 0.53
#